data_AF-A0A7V6X0R4-F1
#
_entry.id   AF-A0A7V6X0R4-F1
#
_cell.length_a   1.000
_cell.length_b   1.000
_cell.length_c   1.000
_cell.angle_alpha   90.00
_cell.angle_beta   90.00
_cell.angle_gamma   90.00
#
_symmetry.space_group_name_H-M   'P 1'
#
loop_
_entity.id
_entity.type
_entity.pdbx_description
1 polymer ?
#
loop_
_entity_poly.entity_id
_entity_poly.type
_entity_poly.pdbx_seq_one_letter_code
_entity_poly.pdbx_strand_id
1 'polypeptide(L)'
;MPFLWLGPKEKEILWFLEKSFGNKILQGCDKVSKKAVLVIDMLVDFIYFLGALYVGDEPARVVFPIADLLERERAEGTKIIYVCDRHKREDAEFKMFPPHCIEGTKGAGIVSELKPQEGDLIIYKRRYSAFSGTDLDITLREHGINELVLVGVCTNICVLYTAADARNLNYSVSVPKNCVASFDSSAHEFALKEMENTLGVKVF
;
A
#
# COMPACT_ATOMS: atom_id res chain seq x y z
N MET A 1 -28.63 -6.45 27.19
CA MET A 1 -28.64 -7.75 27.89
C MET A 1 -28.06 -8.83 26.96
N PRO A 2 -26.73 -8.94 26.82
CA PRO A 2 -26.13 -10.11 26.17
C PRO A 2 -26.04 -11.24 27.22
N PHE A 3 -25.83 -12.50 26.83
CA PHE A 3 -25.45 -13.62 27.72
C PHE A 3 -26.52 -14.45 28.45
N LEU A 4 -27.79 -14.43 28.02
CA LEU A 4 -28.83 -15.35 28.57
C LEU A 4 -28.55 -16.84 28.33
N TRP A 5 -27.69 -17.19 27.38
CA TRP A 5 -27.39 -18.57 26.95
C TRP A 5 -26.23 -19.26 27.67
N LEU A 6 -25.53 -18.58 28.58
CA LEU A 6 -24.36 -19.13 29.27
C LEU A 6 -24.73 -20.00 30.48
N GLY A 7 -23.96 -21.07 30.68
CA GLY A 7 -24.04 -21.96 31.83
C GLY A 7 -23.47 -21.34 33.12
N PRO A 8 -23.68 -21.98 34.28
CA PRO A 8 -23.33 -21.41 35.59
C PRO A 8 -21.85 -21.07 35.75
N LYS A 9 -20.94 -21.93 35.28
CA LYS A 9 -19.48 -21.73 35.37
C LYS A 9 -18.98 -20.59 34.48
N GLU A 10 -19.55 -20.44 33.28
CA GLU A 10 -19.18 -19.37 32.34
C GLU A 10 -19.62 -18.01 32.87
N LYS A 11 -20.77 -17.96 33.55
CA LYS A 11 -21.25 -16.77 34.26
C LYS A 11 -20.35 -16.39 35.44
N GLU A 12 -19.84 -17.36 36.20
CA GLU A 12 -18.86 -17.09 37.27
C GLU A 12 -17.52 -16.56 36.73
N ILE A 13 -17.02 -17.13 35.63
CA ILE A 13 -15.79 -16.65 34.99
C ILE A 13 -15.97 -15.21 34.48
N LEU A 14 -17.09 -14.92 33.80
CA LEU A 14 -17.37 -13.56 33.33
C LEU A 14 -17.53 -12.57 34.49
N TRP A 15 -18.24 -12.95 35.55
CA TRP A 15 -18.38 -12.12 36.74
C TRP A 15 -17.02 -11.85 37.42
N PHE A 16 -16.15 -12.85 37.49
CA PHE A 16 -14.79 -12.69 38.03
C PHE A 16 -13.96 -11.76 37.15
N LEU A 17 -14.00 -11.92 35.83
CA LEU A 17 -13.30 -11.06 34.87
C LEU A 17 -13.80 -9.61 34.92
N GLU A 18 -15.11 -9.40 35.00
CA GLU A 18 -15.73 -8.07 35.16
C GLU A 18 -15.32 -7.41 36.48
N LYS A 19 -15.25 -8.18 37.59
CA LYS A 19 -14.81 -7.64 38.88
C LYS A 19 -13.32 -7.34 38.93
N SER A 20 -12.49 -8.18 38.33
CA SER A 20 -11.03 -8.04 38.38
C SER A 20 -10.49 -6.99 37.41
N PHE A 21 -11.19 -6.74 36.30
CA PHE A 21 -10.68 -5.86 35.23
C PHE A 21 -11.68 -4.76 34.80
N GLY A 22 -12.89 -4.72 35.36
CA GLY A 22 -13.94 -3.79 34.96
C GLY A 22 -14.46 -4.04 33.54
N ASN A 23 -15.30 -3.14 33.02
CA ASN A 23 -15.78 -3.16 31.62
C ASN A 23 -14.66 -3.05 30.55
N LYS A 24 -13.38 -2.92 30.96
CA LYS A 24 -12.24 -2.81 30.04
C LYS A 24 -11.93 -4.09 29.27
N ILE A 25 -12.33 -5.28 29.75
CA ILE A 25 -12.14 -6.52 28.97
C ILE A 25 -13.03 -6.55 27.71
N LEU A 26 -14.18 -5.86 27.73
CA LEU A 26 -15.07 -5.76 26.56
C LEU A 26 -14.81 -4.49 25.73
N GLN A 27 -14.06 -3.53 26.25
CA GLN A 27 -13.68 -2.27 25.57
C GLN A 27 -12.26 -2.27 24.99
N GLY A 28 -11.48 -3.32 25.21
CA GLY A 28 -10.06 -3.37 24.85
C GLY A 28 -9.69 -4.68 24.18
N CYS A 29 -10.35 -5.01 23.07
CA CYS A 29 -9.62 -5.69 22.00
C CYS A 29 -9.34 -4.60 20.97
N ASP A 30 -8.38 -3.73 21.28
CA ASP A 30 -7.76 -2.91 20.25
C ASP A 30 -7.31 -3.90 19.19
N LYS A 31 -7.97 -3.87 18.03
CA LYS A 31 -7.66 -4.72 16.90
C LYS A 31 -6.17 -4.52 16.65
N VAL A 32 -5.34 -5.53 16.91
CA VAL A 32 -3.89 -5.42 16.71
C VAL A 32 -3.70 -4.96 15.28
N SER A 33 -3.23 -3.73 15.14
CA SER A 33 -3.14 -3.09 13.84
C SER A 33 -2.09 -3.83 13.03
N LYS A 34 -2.46 -4.28 11.83
CA LYS A 34 -1.56 -4.99 10.93
C LYS A 34 -1.25 -4.09 9.76
N LYS A 35 0.04 -3.85 9.60
CA LYS A 35 0.63 -2.95 8.62
C LYS A 35 1.05 -3.72 7.37
N ALA A 36 0.95 -3.07 6.23
CA ALA A 36 1.62 -3.48 5.00
C ALA A 36 2.26 -2.29 4.28
N VAL A 37 3.35 -2.55 3.58
CA VAL A 37 3.96 -1.60 2.65
C VAL A 37 3.51 -1.97 1.23
N LEU A 38 2.91 -1.01 0.52
CA LEU A 38 2.63 -1.13 -0.90
C LEU A 38 3.76 -0.46 -1.69
N VAL A 39 4.54 -1.26 -2.43
CA VAL A 39 5.57 -0.78 -3.35
C VAL A 39 4.94 -0.60 -4.72
N ILE A 40 4.62 0.63 -5.08
CA ILE A 40 3.80 0.98 -6.25
C ILE A 40 4.71 1.34 -7.43
N ASP A 41 4.62 0.53 -8.48
CA ASP A 41 5.18 0.81 -9.80
C ASP A 41 6.68 1.16 -9.84
N MET A 42 7.48 0.56 -8.96
CA MET A 42 8.95 0.63 -9.03
C MET A 42 9.49 -0.30 -10.13
N LEU A 43 9.08 -0.03 -11.36
CA LEU A 43 9.32 -0.87 -12.54
C LEU A 43 10.41 -0.27 -13.44
N VAL A 44 11.06 -1.14 -14.22
CA VAL A 44 12.13 -0.75 -15.16
C VAL A 44 11.67 0.35 -16.11
N ASP A 45 10.46 0.24 -16.67
CA ASP A 45 9.96 1.24 -17.63
C ASP A 45 9.78 2.63 -17.04
N PHE A 46 9.52 2.73 -15.73
CA PHE A 46 9.35 4.01 -15.04
C PHE A 46 10.66 4.55 -14.46
N ILE A 47 11.54 3.67 -13.98
CA ILE A 47 12.67 4.07 -13.12
C ILE A 47 14.02 4.07 -13.84
N TYR A 48 14.24 3.22 -14.84
CA TYR A 48 15.51 3.21 -15.56
C TYR A 48 15.45 4.20 -16.73
N PHE A 49 16.56 4.91 -16.96
CA PHE A 49 16.67 5.96 -17.99
C PHE A 49 16.25 5.53 -19.40
N LEU A 50 16.43 4.24 -19.75
CA LEU A 50 16.04 3.67 -21.04
C LEU A 50 14.65 2.98 -21.00
N GLY A 51 13.90 3.16 -19.92
CA GLY A 51 12.55 2.64 -19.75
C GLY A 51 11.57 3.30 -20.72
N ALA A 52 10.55 2.55 -21.14
CA ALA A 52 9.58 3.02 -22.14
C ALA A 52 8.78 4.26 -21.71
N LEU A 53 8.66 4.50 -20.39
CA LEU A 53 7.99 5.65 -19.82
C LEU A 53 8.79 6.19 -18.62
N TYR A 54 10.08 6.47 -18.83
CA TYR A 54 10.96 6.97 -17.78
C TYR A 54 10.41 8.26 -17.16
N VAL A 55 10.23 8.27 -15.83
CA VAL A 55 9.63 9.40 -15.09
C VAL A 55 10.67 10.37 -14.51
N GLY A 56 11.95 10.21 -14.86
CA GLY A 56 13.00 11.17 -14.53
C GLY A 56 13.90 10.80 -13.35
N ASP A 57 14.99 11.55 -13.21
CA ASP A 57 16.07 11.25 -12.27
C ASP A 57 15.66 11.43 -10.81
N GLU A 58 14.75 12.36 -10.53
CA GLU A 58 14.24 12.56 -9.17
C GLU A 58 13.45 11.34 -8.69
N PRO A 59 12.48 10.81 -9.46
CA PRO A 59 11.88 9.51 -9.13
C PRO A 59 12.86 8.34 -9.03
N ALA A 60 13.91 8.29 -9.83
CA ALA A 60 14.92 7.24 -9.68
C ALA A 60 15.66 7.31 -8.32
N ARG A 61 15.74 8.49 -7.69
CA ARG A 61 16.42 8.66 -6.39
C ARG A 61 15.66 8.05 -5.21
N VAL A 62 14.36 7.79 -5.32
CA VAL A 62 13.61 7.17 -4.21
C VAL A 62 13.88 5.67 -4.06
N VAL A 63 14.57 5.03 -5.02
CA VAL A 63 14.89 3.59 -4.98
C VAL A 63 15.61 3.20 -3.69
N PHE A 64 16.67 3.91 -3.29
CA PHE A 64 17.43 3.57 -2.08
C PHE A 64 16.69 3.89 -0.78
N PRO A 65 16.04 5.06 -0.61
CA PRO A 65 15.15 5.30 0.52
C PRO A 65 14.07 4.23 0.70
N ILE A 66 13.49 3.74 -0.41
CA ILE A 66 12.52 2.65 -0.38
C ILE A 66 13.20 1.36 0.08
N ALA A 67 14.36 1.01 -0.45
CA ALA A 67 15.10 -0.19 -0.03
C ALA A 67 15.36 -0.19 1.49
N ASP A 68 15.86 0.92 2.03
CA ASP A 68 16.11 1.10 3.46
C ASP A 68 14.83 0.99 4.31
N LEU A 69 13.70 1.47 3.79
CA LEU A 69 12.40 1.33 4.45
C LEU A 69 11.94 -0.13 4.44
N LEU A 70 12.06 -0.82 3.31
CA LEU A 70 11.66 -2.23 3.18
C LEU A 70 12.46 -3.13 4.12
N GLU A 71 13.76 -2.90 4.28
CA GLU A 71 14.58 -3.65 5.24
C GLU A 71 14.09 -3.48 6.69
N ARG A 72 13.79 -2.25 7.09
CA ARG A 72 13.24 -1.95 8.43
C ARG A 72 11.88 -2.58 8.65
N GLU A 73 10.99 -2.45 7.68
CA GLU A 73 9.63 -2.99 7.75
C GLU A 73 9.62 -4.53 7.78
N ARG A 74 10.55 -5.19 7.07
CA ARG A 74 10.75 -6.64 7.19
C ARG A 74 11.18 -7.07 8.57
N ALA A 75 12.10 -6.33 9.21
CA ALA A 75 12.55 -6.64 10.56
C ALA A 75 11.40 -6.53 11.59
N GLU A 76 10.38 -5.72 11.30
CA GLU A 76 9.15 -5.60 12.10
C GLU A 76 8.08 -6.65 11.76
N GLY A 77 8.32 -7.50 10.75
CA GLY A 77 7.34 -8.49 10.28
C GLY A 77 6.21 -7.90 9.44
N THR A 78 6.37 -6.67 8.94
CA THR A 78 5.39 -6.00 8.07
C THR A 78 5.26 -6.75 6.75
N LYS A 79 4.02 -6.87 6.25
CA LYS A 79 3.77 -7.49 4.94
C LYS A 79 4.19 -6.52 3.82
N ILE A 80 5.05 -6.97 2.92
CA ILE A 80 5.42 -6.20 1.73
C ILE A 80 4.64 -6.71 0.53
N ILE A 81 4.01 -5.79 -0.20
CA ILE A 81 3.20 -6.08 -1.39
C ILE A 81 3.67 -5.17 -2.51
N TYR A 82 4.18 -5.77 -3.57
CA TYR A 82 4.50 -5.06 -4.80
C TYR A 82 3.24 -4.94 -5.64
N VAL A 83 2.91 -3.72 -6.04
CA VAL A 83 1.80 -3.47 -6.95
C VAL A 83 2.39 -2.96 -8.25
N CYS A 84 2.19 -3.70 -9.33
CA CYS A 84 2.91 -3.50 -10.58
C CYS A 84 1.93 -3.33 -11.75
N ASP A 85 2.05 -2.22 -12.48
CA ASP A 85 1.45 -2.11 -13.80
C ASP A 85 1.88 -3.26 -14.70
N ARG A 86 0.88 -3.86 -15.35
CA ARG A 86 1.04 -4.98 -16.26
C ARG A 86 0.01 -4.90 -17.37
N HIS A 87 0.35 -4.16 -18.40
CA HIS A 87 -0.54 -3.90 -19.52
C HIS A 87 -0.55 -5.02 -20.55
N LYS A 88 -1.68 -5.15 -21.25
CA LYS A 88 -1.73 -5.83 -22.55
C LYS A 88 -1.44 -4.83 -23.65
N ARG A 89 -0.98 -5.31 -24.81
CA ARG A 89 -0.55 -4.47 -25.94
C ARG A 89 -1.66 -3.56 -26.46
N GLU A 90 -2.91 -3.96 -26.28
CA GLU A 90 -4.11 -3.28 -26.78
C GLU A 90 -4.84 -2.45 -25.71
N ASP A 91 -4.20 -2.21 -24.56
CA ASP A 91 -4.81 -1.46 -23.47
C ASP A 91 -5.16 -0.03 -23.93
N ALA A 92 -6.42 0.37 -23.66
CA ALA A 92 -6.94 1.67 -24.09
C ALA A 92 -6.17 2.87 -23.52
N GLU A 93 -5.42 2.67 -22.43
CA GLU A 93 -4.54 3.65 -21.81
C GLU A 93 -3.44 4.13 -22.77
N PHE A 94 -3.03 3.28 -23.73
CA PHE A 94 -2.04 3.65 -24.74
C PHE A 94 -2.53 4.67 -25.77
N LYS A 95 -3.80 5.10 -25.67
CA LYS A 95 -4.29 6.30 -26.38
C LYS A 95 -3.79 7.60 -25.73
N MET A 96 -3.41 7.55 -24.45
CA MET A 96 -2.95 8.69 -23.65
C MET A 96 -1.44 8.60 -23.35
N PHE A 97 -0.93 7.40 -23.07
CA PHE A 97 0.48 7.17 -22.77
C PHE A 97 1.16 6.32 -23.85
N PRO A 98 2.50 6.42 -24.03
CA PRO A 98 3.20 5.44 -24.86
C PRO A 98 3.03 4.03 -24.28
N PRO A 99 3.13 2.97 -25.10
CA PRO A 99 3.11 1.60 -24.59
C PRO A 99 4.23 1.35 -23.58
N HIS A 100 3.88 0.89 -22.38
CA HIS A 100 4.79 0.68 -21.25
C HIS A 100 4.30 -0.49 -20.40
N CYS A 101 5.18 -1.04 -19.57
CA CYS A 101 4.92 -2.12 -18.61
C CYS A 101 4.12 -3.29 -19.22
N ILE A 102 4.39 -3.61 -20.49
CA ILE A 102 3.66 -4.65 -21.22
C ILE A 102 4.05 -6.01 -20.63
N GLU A 103 3.04 -6.83 -20.36
CA GLU A 103 3.22 -8.20 -19.85
C GLU A 103 4.28 -8.99 -20.64
N GLY A 104 5.22 -9.60 -19.92
CA GLY A 104 6.30 -10.42 -20.49
C GLY A 104 7.49 -9.62 -21.03
N THR A 105 7.45 -8.29 -21.01
CA THR A 105 8.61 -7.47 -21.35
C THR A 105 9.52 -7.26 -20.15
N LYS A 106 10.79 -6.90 -20.41
CA LYS A 106 11.72 -6.49 -19.35
C LYS A 106 11.28 -5.20 -18.65
N GLY A 107 10.61 -4.31 -19.38
CA GLY A 107 10.12 -3.03 -18.87
C GLY A 107 9.08 -3.17 -17.76
N ALA A 108 8.28 -4.22 -17.79
CA ALA A 108 7.31 -4.57 -16.75
C ALA A 108 7.93 -5.22 -15.50
N GLY A 109 9.25 -5.42 -15.47
CA GLY A 109 9.95 -5.99 -14.32
C GLY A 109 10.17 -4.97 -13.21
N ILE A 110 10.16 -5.40 -11.95
CA ILE A 110 10.59 -4.59 -10.81
C ILE A 110 12.09 -4.32 -10.91
N VAL A 111 12.52 -3.11 -10.55
CA VAL A 111 13.94 -2.75 -10.55
C VAL A 111 14.76 -3.66 -9.64
N SER A 112 16.00 -3.97 -10.04
CA SER A 112 16.82 -5.00 -9.39
C SER A 112 17.15 -4.68 -7.93
N GLU A 113 17.25 -3.40 -7.60
CA GLU A 113 17.53 -2.84 -6.29
C GLU A 113 16.38 -3.08 -5.30
N LEU A 114 15.17 -3.27 -5.81
CA LEU A 114 13.96 -3.53 -5.03
C LEU A 114 13.41 -4.92 -5.28
N LYS A 115 14.26 -5.87 -5.70
CA LYS A 115 13.85 -7.23 -6.01
C LYS A 115 13.04 -7.85 -4.85
N PRO A 116 11.85 -8.41 -5.11
CA PRO A 116 11.06 -9.10 -4.10
C PRO A 116 11.83 -10.22 -3.41
N GLN A 117 11.57 -10.40 -2.12
CA GLN A 117 12.12 -11.44 -1.26
C GLN A 117 11.06 -12.52 -0.98
N GLU A 118 11.49 -13.62 -0.37
CA GLU A 118 10.56 -14.69 0.03
C GLU A 118 9.50 -14.17 1.01
N GLY A 119 8.23 -14.51 0.77
CA GLY A 119 7.11 -14.07 1.58
C GLY A 119 6.46 -12.74 1.16
N ASP A 120 7.04 -12.06 0.17
CA ASP A 120 6.43 -10.90 -0.48
C ASP A 120 5.31 -11.31 -1.43
N LEU A 121 4.35 -10.41 -1.60
CA LEU A 121 3.26 -10.58 -2.54
C LEU A 121 3.49 -9.66 -3.74
N ILE A 122 3.03 -10.10 -4.91
CA ILE A 122 3.02 -9.30 -6.14
C ILE A 122 1.59 -9.29 -6.67
N ILE A 123 1.02 -8.10 -6.82
CA ILE A 123 -0.29 -7.87 -7.39
C ILE A 123 -0.13 -7.05 -8.66
N TYR A 124 -0.73 -7.53 -9.74
CA TYR A 124 -0.70 -6.86 -11.03
C TYR A 124 -1.93 -5.98 -11.21
N LYS A 125 -1.71 -4.76 -11.69
CA LYS A 125 -2.78 -3.80 -12.01
C LYS A 125 -2.66 -3.34 -13.46
N ARG A 126 -3.74 -2.73 -13.96
CA ARG A 126 -3.81 -2.16 -15.32
C ARG A 126 -4.31 -0.72 -15.31
N ARG A 127 -4.41 -0.12 -14.14
CA ARG A 127 -4.96 1.22 -13.89
C ARG A 127 -4.14 1.86 -12.77
N TYR A 128 -4.28 3.17 -12.60
CA TYR A 128 -3.47 3.92 -11.64
C TYR A 128 -3.62 3.40 -10.20
N SER A 129 -4.85 3.27 -9.71
CA SER A 129 -5.10 2.75 -8.36
C SER A 129 -4.79 1.27 -8.28
N ALA A 130 -4.05 0.90 -7.23
CA ALA A 130 -3.75 -0.48 -6.88
C ALA A 130 -5.01 -1.33 -6.60
N PHE A 131 -6.15 -0.71 -6.30
CA PHE A 131 -7.42 -1.38 -6.02
C PHE A 131 -8.29 -1.59 -7.27
N SER A 132 -8.03 -0.86 -8.35
CA SER A 132 -8.93 -0.82 -9.51
C SER A 132 -8.84 -2.09 -10.34
N GLY A 133 -9.80 -3.00 -10.13
CA GLY A 133 -9.90 -4.26 -10.86
C GLY A 133 -8.84 -5.31 -10.45
N THR A 134 -8.28 -5.19 -9.25
CA THR A 134 -7.34 -6.15 -8.65
C THR A 134 -7.99 -6.88 -7.47
N ASP A 135 -7.27 -7.86 -6.90
CA ASP A 135 -7.63 -8.56 -5.66
C ASP A 135 -6.93 -7.98 -4.42
N LEU A 136 -6.38 -6.76 -4.50
CA LEU A 136 -5.65 -6.14 -3.38
C LEU A 136 -6.48 -6.06 -2.10
N ASP A 137 -7.72 -5.55 -2.17
CA ASP A 137 -8.57 -5.42 -0.99
C ASP A 137 -8.91 -6.78 -0.36
N ILE A 138 -9.14 -7.81 -1.18
CA ILE A 138 -9.37 -9.18 -0.70
C ILE A 138 -8.10 -9.67 0.03
N THR A 139 -6.94 -9.55 -0.62
CA THR A 139 -5.65 -9.96 -0.08
C THR A 139 -5.33 -9.28 1.25
N LEU A 140 -5.54 -7.96 1.34
CA LEU A 140 -5.31 -7.18 2.55
C LEU A 140 -6.21 -7.66 3.70
N ARG A 141 -7.51 -7.86 3.44
CA ARG A 141 -8.48 -8.32 4.44
C ARG A 141 -8.20 -9.73 4.93
N GLU A 142 -7.80 -10.64 4.05
CA GLU A 142 -7.44 -12.02 4.43
C GLU A 142 -6.22 -12.06 5.35
N HIS A 143 -5.28 -11.13 5.19
CA HIS A 143 -4.15 -10.97 6.09
C HIS A 143 -4.50 -10.17 7.36
N GLY A 144 -5.70 -9.59 7.43
CA GLY A 144 -6.16 -8.72 8.50
C GLY A 144 -5.49 -7.35 8.53
N ILE A 145 -4.93 -6.91 7.41
CA ILE A 145 -4.24 -5.61 7.27
C ILE A 145 -5.28 -4.48 7.33
N ASN A 146 -4.94 -3.42 8.05
CA ASN A 146 -5.75 -2.21 8.20
C ASN A 146 -4.92 -0.92 8.12
N GLU A 147 -3.59 -1.03 8.13
CA GLU A 147 -2.64 0.08 7.95
C GLU A 147 -1.80 -0.13 6.69
N LEU A 148 -1.69 0.91 5.86
CA LEU A 148 -0.93 0.91 4.62
C LEU A 148 0.14 2.01 4.64
N VAL A 149 1.37 1.64 4.30
CA VAL A 149 2.45 2.56 3.95
C VAL A 149 2.61 2.54 2.45
N LEU A 150 2.41 3.67 1.76
CA LEU A 150 2.54 3.72 0.30
C LEU A 150 3.89 4.33 -0.08
N VAL A 151 4.60 3.63 -0.96
CA VAL A 151 5.87 4.08 -1.54
C VAL A 151 5.87 3.87 -3.05
N GLY A 152 6.73 4.60 -3.76
CA GLY A 152 6.94 4.44 -5.19
C GLY A 152 6.43 5.60 -6.04
N VAL A 153 6.01 5.31 -7.27
CA VAL A 153 5.76 6.32 -8.30
C VAL A 153 4.41 6.13 -9.01
N CYS A 154 3.81 7.16 -9.61
CA CYS A 154 4.09 8.58 -9.38
C CYS A 154 3.26 9.10 -8.20
N THR A 155 3.79 10.05 -7.43
CA THR A 155 3.10 10.64 -6.26
C THR A 155 1.70 11.13 -6.58
N ASN A 156 1.53 11.83 -7.70
CA ASN A 156 0.26 12.43 -8.15
C ASN A 156 -0.59 11.53 -9.06
N ILE A 157 -0.18 10.28 -9.29
CA ILE A 157 -0.91 9.33 -10.14
C ILE A 157 -1.16 8.06 -9.32
N CYS A 158 -0.36 7.01 -9.50
CA CYS A 158 -0.63 5.70 -8.90
C CYS A 158 -0.66 5.75 -7.37
N VAL A 159 0.23 6.53 -6.74
CA VAL A 159 0.23 6.69 -5.27
C VAL A 159 -1.01 7.43 -4.79
N LEU A 160 -1.32 8.60 -5.37
CA LEU A 160 -2.49 9.40 -4.98
C LEU A 160 -3.82 8.65 -5.17
N TYR A 161 -4.03 8.02 -6.34
CA TYR A 161 -5.26 7.27 -6.60
C TYR A 161 -5.38 6.02 -5.70
N THR A 162 -4.26 5.35 -5.41
CA THR A 162 -4.24 4.26 -4.43
C THR A 162 -4.56 4.75 -3.02
N ALA A 163 -4.03 5.90 -2.61
CA ALA A 163 -4.32 6.51 -1.32
C ALA A 163 -5.80 6.87 -1.19
N ALA A 164 -6.39 7.47 -2.23
CA ALA A 164 -7.80 7.82 -2.24
C ALA A 164 -8.70 6.58 -2.09
N ASP A 165 -8.45 5.52 -2.86
CA ASP A 165 -9.21 4.28 -2.76
C ASP A 165 -9.01 3.58 -1.42
N ALA A 166 -7.78 3.53 -0.90
CA ALA A 166 -7.48 2.99 0.42
C ALA A 166 -8.30 3.70 1.52
N ARG A 167 -8.37 5.03 1.47
CA ARG A 167 -9.16 5.82 2.43
C ARG A 167 -10.65 5.60 2.28
N ASN A 168 -11.17 5.51 1.06
CA ASN A 168 -12.56 5.16 0.79
C ASN A 168 -12.93 3.76 1.31
N LEU A 169 -11.96 2.84 1.37
CA LEU A 169 -12.10 1.49 1.92
C LEU A 169 -11.80 1.40 3.43
N ASN A 170 -11.61 2.53 4.11
CA ASN A 170 -11.31 2.66 5.55
C ASN A 170 -9.95 2.11 6.01
N TYR A 171 -8.95 2.00 5.13
CA TYR A 171 -7.56 1.77 5.57
C TYR A 171 -6.98 3.04 6.20
N SER A 172 -6.19 2.88 7.26
CA SER A 172 -5.28 3.93 7.72
C SER A 172 -4.10 3.98 6.75
N VAL A 173 -3.75 5.17 6.27
CA VAL A 173 -2.73 5.32 5.22
C VAL A 173 -1.66 6.29 5.67
N SER A 174 -0.41 5.96 5.36
CA SER A 174 0.73 6.83 5.55
C SER A 174 1.67 6.82 4.34
N VAL A 175 2.36 7.93 4.12
CA VAL A 175 3.24 8.15 2.97
C VAL A 175 4.53 8.82 3.45
N PRO A 176 5.69 8.15 3.35
CA PRO A 176 6.98 8.77 3.59
C PRO A 176 7.36 9.62 2.37
N LYS A 177 7.52 10.94 2.54
CA LYS A 177 7.80 11.89 1.43
C LYS A 177 9.05 11.51 0.66
N ASN A 178 10.08 11.04 1.37
CA ASN A 178 11.35 10.61 0.76
C ASN A 178 11.26 9.27 0.01
N CYS A 179 10.12 8.58 0.05
CA CYS A 179 9.90 7.29 -0.60
C CYS A 179 8.86 7.38 -1.73
N VAL A 180 8.44 8.59 -2.11
CA VAL A 180 7.55 8.82 -3.25
C VAL A 180 8.08 9.95 -4.10
N ALA A 181 7.84 9.89 -5.40
CA ALA A 181 8.28 10.94 -6.32
C ALA A 181 7.41 11.00 -7.58
N SER A 182 7.52 12.11 -8.30
CA SER A 182 6.89 12.31 -9.62
C SER A 182 7.84 13.05 -10.56
N PHE A 183 7.53 13.02 -11.85
CA PHE A 183 8.24 13.77 -12.89
C PHE A 183 7.93 15.28 -12.87
N ASP A 184 6.91 15.70 -12.12
CA ASP A 184 6.51 17.10 -11.94
C ASP A 184 6.47 17.44 -10.45
N SER A 185 7.39 18.30 -10.02
CA SER A 185 7.54 18.70 -8.61
C SER A 185 6.30 19.47 -8.09
N SER A 186 5.62 20.24 -8.94
CA SER A 186 4.41 20.97 -8.54
C SER A 186 3.23 20.00 -8.32
N ALA A 187 3.11 18.99 -9.19
CA ALA A 187 2.10 17.94 -9.05
C ALA A 187 2.41 17.03 -7.85
N HIS A 188 3.68 16.71 -7.60
CA HIS A 188 4.13 16.00 -6.41
C HIS A 188 3.67 16.72 -5.13
N GLU A 189 4.00 18.00 -5.00
CA GLU A 189 3.61 18.82 -3.84
C GLU A 189 2.09 18.95 -3.68
N PHE A 190 1.37 19.11 -4.79
CA PHE A 190 -0.09 19.09 -4.78
C PHE A 190 -0.62 17.76 -4.21
N ALA A 191 -0.12 16.63 -4.71
CA ALA A 191 -0.58 15.31 -4.28
C ALA A 191 -0.29 15.02 -2.81
N LEU A 192 0.88 15.43 -2.30
CA LEU A 192 1.19 15.32 -0.87
C LEU A 192 0.19 16.12 -0.01
N LYS A 193 -0.11 17.35 -0.40
CA LYS A 193 -1.09 18.20 0.30
C LYS A 193 -2.51 17.65 0.22
N GLU A 194 -2.89 17.11 -0.93
CA GLU A 194 -4.22 16.51 -1.12
C GLU A 194 -4.38 15.25 -0.26
N MET A 195 -3.34 14.39 -0.23
CA MET A 195 -3.30 13.23 0.65
C MET A 195 -3.43 13.63 2.12
N GLU A 196 -2.69 14.63 2.57
CA GLU A 196 -2.70 15.07 3.97
C GLU A 196 -4.01 15.77 4.36
N ASN A 197 -4.39 16.82 3.62
CA ASN A 197 -5.45 17.75 4.02
C ASN A 197 -6.86 17.23 3.70
N THR A 198 -7.01 16.47 2.61
CA THR A 198 -8.32 16.01 2.14
C THR A 198 -8.55 14.55 2.49
N LEU A 199 -7.57 13.68 2.22
CA LEU A 199 -7.72 12.24 2.41
C LEU A 199 -7.40 11.80 3.84
N GLY A 200 -6.78 12.65 4.66
CA GLY A 200 -6.39 12.32 6.03
C GLY A 200 -5.27 11.27 6.10
N VAL A 201 -4.41 11.23 5.07
CA VAL A 201 -3.21 10.38 5.01
C VAL A 201 -2.12 11.01 5.88
N LYS A 202 -1.44 10.21 6.70
CA LYS A 202 -0.28 10.68 7.45
C LYS A 202 0.93 10.80 6.52
N VAL A 203 1.33 12.02 6.17
CA VAL A 203 2.51 12.27 5.34
C VAL A 203 3.68 12.66 6.25
N PHE A 204 4.86 12.03 6.10
CA PHE A 204 6.01 12.25 7.00
C PHE A 204 7.36 12.17 6.30
#